data_AF-A0A8T3WIP4-F1
#
_entry.id   AF-A0A8T3WIP4-F1
#
_cell.length_a   1.000
_cell.length_b   1.000
_cell.length_c   1.000
_cell.angle_alpha   90.00
_cell.angle_beta   90.00
_cell.angle_gamma   90.00
#
_symmetry.space_group_name_H-M   'P 1'
#
loop_
_entity.id
_entity.type
_entity.pdbx_description
1 polymer ?
#
loop_
_entity_poly.entity_id
_entity_poly.type
_entity_poly.pdbx_seq_one_letter_code
_entity_poly.pdbx_strand_id
1 'polypeptide(L)'
;NSQCTGITASACGNNVQETGEQCDGSDNALCSSGCLLNCTCLIPPPATIQIISLLNNDVIMIGAGENTTNVTVTFNAINFVIGGKGGNHIHFSLSNVSGYTFNDEFMFYNTPSNIVELNLITGITQYAARIDNNTIRFNNVPLGIHNLRARLVDSSHLALTNAEATETIVFRINSSTAIVGYCGDAICDSSIGESCSSCSTDCGQCPTQDSGTSGGGGGGAPKIIAKPVNETILIPQIEKIDIVEGATSSIEIDKEESIIIDVYGSSYELSFVITDEGVVVKSFSGDYLIPRDEALPIIVGNREIFMGIERFEEDKASIVMGLEQNSVNEKIAKGVEEEKVEELKSTLFNIIVAGIVVLLVVLVIVIVAMWRKRR
;
A
#
# COMPACT_ATOMS: atom_id res chain seq x y z
N ASN A 1 -6.69 62.34 12.02
CA ASN A 1 -7.59 61.32 11.45
C ASN A 1 -6.72 60.20 10.89
N SER A 2 -6.18 59.36 11.77
CA SER A 2 -5.31 58.24 11.42
C SER A 2 -6.03 56.98 11.90
N GLN A 3 -6.88 56.44 11.04
CA GLN A 3 -7.53 55.17 11.32
C GLN A 3 -6.49 54.05 11.21
N CYS A 4 -6.25 53.35 12.31
CA CYS A 4 -5.61 52.04 12.30
C CYS A 4 -6.53 51.09 11.56
N THR A 5 -6.13 50.64 10.38
CA THR A 5 -6.90 49.74 9.51
C THR A 5 -6.86 48.27 9.95
N GLY A 6 -6.40 47.96 11.17
CA GLY A 6 -6.43 46.59 11.71
C GLY A 6 -5.54 45.58 11.00
N ILE A 7 -4.71 46.01 10.04
CA ILE A 7 -3.69 45.17 9.43
C ILE A 7 -2.47 45.27 10.34
N THR A 8 -2.33 44.35 11.29
CA THR A 8 -1.07 44.16 11.99
C THR A 8 0.00 43.88 10.94
N ALA A 9 1.06 44.67 10.92
CA ALA A 9 2.20 44.40 10.05
C ALA A 9 2.71 42.99 10.37
N SER A 10 2.94 42.18 9.33
CA SER A 10 3.37 40.80 9.50
C SER A 10 4.60 40.74 10.39
N ALA A 11 4.48 40.05 11.52
CA ALA A 11 5.43 40.17 12.61
C ALA A 11 6.44 39.02 12.56
N CYS A 12 7.47 39.22 11.74
CA CYS A 12 8.50 38.20 11.57
C CYS A 12 9.21 37.83 12.88
N GLY A 13 9.36 36.54 13.11
CA GLY A 13 9.93 35.89 14.29
C GLY A 13 8.91 35.51 15.37
N ASN A 14 7.61 35.42 15.07
CA ASN A 14 6.58 35.09 16.07
C ASN A 14 6.18 33.60 16.10
N ASN A 15 6.74 32.77 15.21
CA ASN A 15 6.50 31.33 15.01
C ASN A 15 5.09 30.99 14.47
N VAL A 16 4.51 31.87 13.66
CA VAL A 16 3.25 31.68 12.93
C VAL A 16 3.42 32.24 11.51
N GLN A 17 3.48 31.37 10.49
CA GLN A 17 3.53 31.82 9.09
C GLN A 17 2.25 32.56 8.70
N GLU A 18 2.35 33.88 8.51
CA GLU A 18 1.24 34.74 8.09
C GLU A 18 1.14 34.85 6.56
N THR A 19 0.02 35.39 6.05
CA THR A 19 -0.16 35.60 4.61
C THR A 19 0.89 36.57 4.07
N GLY A 20 1.80 36.06 3.24
CA GLY A 20 2.89 36.84 2.64
C GLY A 20 4.29 36.49 3.18
N GLU A 21 4.38 35.66 4.21
CA GLU A 21 5.65 35.17 4.76
C GLU A 21 6.07 33.86 4.09
N GLN A 22 7.37 33.71 3.80
CA GLN A 22 7.95 32.47 3.27
C GLN A 22 8.43 31.53 4.39
N CYS A 23 8.58 32.07 5.59
CA CYS A 23 9.07 31.40 6.78
C CYS A 23 8.74 32.28 7.97
N ASP A 24 8.54 31.68 9.14
CA ASP A 24 8.48 32.46 10.37
C ASP A 24 8.97 31.65 11.58
N GLY A 25 10.16 31.98 12.10
CA GLY A 25 10.70 31.43 13.35
C GLY A 25 10.86 29.90 13.39
N SER A 26 9.78 29.17 13.69
CA SER A 26 9.70 27.70 13.74
C SER A 26 9.95 27.04 12.40
N ASP A 27 9.61 27.73 11.31
CA ASP A 27 9.68 27.18 9.96
C ASP A 27 11.00 27.54 9.28
N ASN A 28 11.99 27.99 10.07
CA ASN A 28 13.33 28.34 9.59
C ASN A 28 14.00 27.19 8.84
N ALA A 29 13.62 25.93 9.12
CA ALA A 29 14.07 24.75 8.40
C ALA A 29 13.53 24.65 6.96
N LEU A 30 12.42 25.32 6.62
CA LEU A 30 11.90 25.40 5.25
C LEU A 30 12.78 26.27 4.35
N CYS A 31 13.57 27.18 4.93
CA CYS A 31 14.58 27.94 4.20
C CYS A 31 15.93 27.24 4.31
N SER A 32 16.51 26.82 3.17
CA SER A 32 17.83 26.18 3.15
C SER A 32 18.98 27.05 3.72
N SER A 33 18.75 28.36 3.86
CA SER A 33 19.70 29.36 4.37
C SER A 33 19.15 30.20 5.53
N GLY A 34 18.04 29.78 6.12
CA GLY A 34 17.35 30.48 7.19
C GLY A 34 16.45 31.64 6.73
N CYS A 35 15.61 32.08 7.65
CA CYS A 35 14.60 33.12 7.48
C CYS A 35 15.22 34.50 7.76
N LEU A 36 15.10 35.42 6.81
CA LEU A 36 15.53 36.81 6.98
C LEU A 36 14.57 37.56 7.91
N LEU A 37 15.03 38.70 8.44
CA LEU A 37 14.23 39.57 9.33
C LEU A 37 12.93 40.12 8.69
N ASN A 38 12.78 39.98 7.38
CA ASN A 38 11.59 40.35 6.62
C ASN A 38 10.71 39.14 6.25
N CYS A 39 10.93 37.97 6.88
CA CYS A 39 10.19 36.74 6.64
C CYS A 39 10.23 36.23 5.19
N THR A 40 11.37 36.48 4.54
CA THR A 40 11.72 35.87 3.26
C THR A 40 12.91 34.94 3.45
N CYS A 41 12.96 33.85 2.70
CA CYS A 41 14.15 33.01 2.69
C CYS A 41 15.26 33.72 1.90
N LEU A 42 16.52 33.64 2.38
CA LEU A 42 17.66 34.14 1.60
C LEU A 42 17.79 33.39 0.26
N ILE A 43 17.43 32.10 0.26
CA ILE A 43 17.22 31.29 -0.93
C ILE A 43 15.85 30.64 -0.76
N PRO A 44 14.82 31.05 -1.53
CA PRO A 44 13.50 30.42 -1.44
C PRO A 44 13.63 28.94 -1.81
N PRO A 45 12.93 28.05 -1.10
CA PRO A 45 12.91 26.64 -1.46
C PRO A 45 12.38 26.50 -2.90
N PRO A 46 12.98 25.61 -3.72
CA PRO A 46 12.62 25.49 -5.11
C PRO A 46 11.15 25.08 -5.27
N ALA A 47 10.50 25.65 -6.28
CA ALA A 47 9.18 25.23 -6.70
C ALA A 47 9.23 23.76 -7.12
N THR A 48 8.40 22.93 -6.50
CA THR A 48 8.48 21.47 -6.65
C THR A 48 7.11 20.92 -7.06
N ILE A 49 7.10 19.99 -8.03
CA ILE A 49 5.93 19.20 -8.40
C ILE A 49 6.13 17.76 -7.94
N GLN A 50 5.09 17.16 -7.37
CA GLN A 50 5.04 15.76 -6.94
C GLN A 50 3.78 15.09 -7.47
N ILE A 51 3.89 13.98 -8.18
CA ILE A 51 2.78 13.14 -8.61
C ILE A 51 2.53 12.12 -7.49
N ILE A 52 1.38 12.24 -6.83
CA ILE A 52 1.00 11.41 -5.68
C ILE A 52 0.40 10.08 -6.16
N SER A 53 -0.39 10.12 -7.22
CA SER A 53 -0.94 8.95 -7.90
C SER A 53 -1.06 9.31 -9.36
N LEU A 54 -0.62 8.53 -10.33
CA LEU A 54 -0.02 7.20 -10.32
C LEU A 54 1.43 7.21 -9.82
N LEU A 55 1.93 6.06 -9.39
CA LEU A 55 3.35 5.86 -9.10
C LEU A 55 4.12 5.42 -10.35
N ASN A 56 5.44 5.57 -10.30
CA ASN A 56 6.30 5.10 -11.37
C ASN A 56 6.25 3.56 -11.48
N ASN A 57 6.11 3.08 -12.70
CA ASN A 57 5.86 1.69 -13.10
C ASN A 57 4.50 1.11 -12.70
N ASP A 58 3.52 1.94 -12.30
CA ASP A 58 2.17 1.46 -12.02
C ASP A 58 1.57 0.71 -13.21
N VAL A 59 0.80 -0.35 -12.90
CA VAL A 59 0.05 -1.13 -13.88
C VAL A 59 -1.45 -0.96 -13.63
N ILE A 60 -2.13 -0.33 -14.58
CA ILE A 60 -3.58 -0.17 -14.58
C ILE A 60 -4.19 -1.33 -15.38
N MET A 61 -4.96 -2.17 -14.71
CA MET A 61 -5.70 -3.25 -15.35
C MET A 61 -7.09 -2.76 -15.78
N ILE A 62 -7.45 -3.00 -17.04
CA ILE A 62 -8.79 -2.68 -17.57
C ILE A 62 -9.51 -3.96 -17.97
N GLY A 63 -10.83 -3.88 -18.13
CA GLY A 63 -11.67 -5.04 -18.45
C GLY A 63 -11.24 -5.74 -19.75
N ALA A 64 -11.54 -7.04 -19.86
CA ALA A 64 -11.33 -7.78 -21.10
C ALA A 64 -12.15 -7.15 -22.24
N GLY A 65 -11.52 -6.93 -23.39
CA GLY A 65 -12.15 -6.29 -24.55
C GLY A 65 -12.13 -4.75 -24.53
N GLU A 66 -11.74 -4.13 -23.41
CA GLU A 66 -11.48 -2.69 -23.35
C GLU A 66 -10.12 -2.37 -23.98
N ASN A 67 -10.07 -1.31 -24.78
CA ASN A 67 -8.84 -0.84 -25.43
C ASN A 67 -8.33 0.50 -24.88
N THR A 68 -9.13 1.15 -24.03
CA THR A 68 -8.83 2.46 -23.45
C THR A 68 -9.42 2.58 -22.05
N THR A 69 -8.88 3.46 -21.22
CA THR A 69 -9.49 3.84 -19.93
C THR A 69 -9.25 5.30 -19.59
N ASN A 70 -9.97 5.81 -18.59
CA ASN A 70 -9.68 7.12 -18.02
C ASN A 70 -8.64 6.97 -16.91
N VAL A 71 -7.60 7.79 -16.97
CA VAL A 71 -6.50 7.79 -16.00
C VAL A 71 -6.58 9.04 -15.15
N THR A 72 -6.73 8.89 -13.84
CA THR A 72 -6.77 10.01 -12.90
C THR A 72 -5.42 10.16 -12.23
N VAL A 73 -4.90 11.39 -12.21
CA VAL A 73 -3.61 11.74 -11.65
C VAL A 73 -3.79 12.80 -10.59
N THR A 74 -3.36 12.49 -9.37
CA THR A 74 -3.31 13.41 -8.22
C THR A 74 -1.88 13.88 -8.07
N PHE A 75 -1.69 15.17 -7.80
CA PHE A 75 -0.37 15.77 -7.64
C PHE A 75 -0.37 16.77 -6.49
N ASN A 76 0.81 17.31 -6.18
CA ASN A 76 1.01 18.37 -5.21
C ASN A 76 2.06 19.35 -5.75
N ALA A 77 1.76 20.64 -5.65
CA ALA A 77 2.68 21.72 -6.02
C ALA A 77 3.14 22.42 -4.73
N ILE A 78 4.44 22.37 -4.46
CA ILE A 78 5.06 22.89 -3.24
C ILE A 78 5.85 24.15 -3.60
N ASN A 79 5.72 25.21 -2.80
CA ASN A 79 6.33 26.52 -3.06
C ASN A 79 5.92 27.10 -4.44
N PHE A 80 4.74 26.73 -4.92
CA PHE A 80 4.23 27.14 -6.23
C PHE A 80 2.72 27.33 -6.17
N VAL A 81 2.25 28.53 -6.51
CA VAL A 81 0.82 28.84 -6.54
C VAL A 81 0.30 28.66 -7.97
N ILE A 82 -0.58 27.68 -8.16
CA ILE A 82 -1.26 27.44 -9.43
C ILE A 82 -2.34 28.52 -9.57
N GLY A 83 -2.14 29.42 -10.52
CA GLY A 83 -3.05 30.52 -10.82
C GLY A 83 -4.08 30.16 -11.90
N GLY A 84 -4.80 31.20 -12.32
CA GLY A 84 -5.70 31.12 -13.47
C GLY A 84 -4.98 31.33 -14.81
N LYS A 85 -5.76 31.49 -15.87
CA LYS A 85 -5.23 31.81 -17.21
C LYS A 85 -4.40 33.09 -17.19
N GLY A 86 -3.20 33.03 -17.76
CA GLY A 86 -2.21 34.11 -17.72
C GLY A 86 -1.41 34.22 -16.42
N GLY A 87 -1.64 33.32 -15.46
CA GLY A 87 -0.79 33.15 -14.27
C GLY A 87 0.11 31.92 -14.37
N ASN A 88 0.89 31.68 -13.33
CA ASN A 88 1.69 30.46 -13.18
C ASN A 88 0.77 29.24 -13.17
N HIS A 89 1.16 28.16 -13.84
CA HIS A 89 0.30 26.98 -14.02
C HIS A 89 1.13 25.72 -14.25
N ILE A 90 0.46 24.60 -14.52
CA ILE A 90 1.12 23.32 -14.75
C ILE A 90 0.89 22.88 -16.19
N HIS A 91 1.94 22.37 -16.83
CA HIS A 91 1.87 21.65 -18.09
C HIS A 91 1.99 20.16 -17.85
N PHE A 92 1.01 19.39 -18.32
CA PHE A 92 1.12 17.94 -18.39
C PHE A 92 1.39 17.50 -19.84
N SER A 93 2.17 16.45 -20.03
CA SER A 93 2.35 15.77 -21.32
C SER A 93 2.17 14.27 -21.11
N LEU A 94 1.43 13.62 -22.01
CA LEU A 94 1.19 12.17 -21.96
C LEU A 94 1.57 11.52 -23.29
N SER A 95 2.38 10.46 -23.27
CA SER A 95 2.84 9.81 -24.50
C SER A 95 1.86 8.73 -24.98
N ASN A 96 1.98 8.34 -26.26
CA ASN A 96 1.29 7.18 -26.86
C ASN A 96 -0.24 7.24 -26.80
N VAL A 97 -0.83 8.42 -27.01
CA VAL A 97 -2.28 8.58 -27.13
C VAL A 97 -2.62 9.16 -28.50
N SER A 98 -3.59 8.56 -29.18
CA SER A 98 -4.03 9.03 -30.50
C SER A 98 -4.67 10.42 -30.41
N GLY A 99 -4.22 11.34 -31.27
CA GLY A 99 -4.77 12.70 -31.40
C GLY A 99 -3.85 13.81 -30.88
N TYR A 100 -2.79 13.48 -30.16
CA TYR A 100 -1.73 14.40 -29.74
C TYR A 100 -0.40 13.66 -29.58
N THR A 101 0.67 14.39 -29.33
CA THR A 101 2.04 13.92 -29.17
C THR A 101 2.58 14.28 -27.79
N PHE A 102 3.72 13.71 -27.39
CA PHE A 102 4.35 14.06 -26.12
C PHE A 102 4.92 15.49 -26.06
N ASN A 103 4.96 16.19 -27.20
CA ASN A 103 5.31 17.61 -27.25
C ASN A 103 4.08 18.50 -27.04
N ASP A 104 2.87 17.95 -27.11
CA ASP A 104 1.67 18.69 -26.77
C ASP A 104 1.50 18.75 -25.24
N GLU A 105 1.04 19.91 -24.77
CA GLU A 105 0.98 20.27 -23.35
C GLU A 105 -0.46 20.54 -22.94
N PHE A 106 -0.93 19.80 -21.95
CA PHE A 106 -2.20 20.04 -21.26
C PHE A 106 -1.98 21.12 -20.21
N MET A 107 -2.58 22.29 -20.42
CA MET A 107 -2.49 23.42 -19.51
C MET A 107 -3.53 23.28 -18.41
N PHE A 108 -3.06 23.03 -17.19
CA PHE A 108 -3.88 22.91 -15.99
C PHE A 108 -3.87 24.22 -15.21
N TYR A 109 -5.03 24.84 -15.08
CA TYR A 109 -5.22 26.08 -14.33
C TYR A 109 -6.12 25.84 -13.12
N ASN A 110 -5.89 26.60 -12.05
CA ASN A 110 -6.76 26.59 -10.87
C ASN A 110 -7.82 27.70 -10.98
N THR A 111 -8.67 27.64 -12.00
CA THR A 111 -9.79 28.58 -12.20
C THR A 111 -11.12 27.97 -11.76
N PRO A 112 -12.17 28.77 -11.51
CA PRO A 112 -13.52 28.25 -11.29
C PRO A 112 -14.10 27.45 -12.46
N SER A 113 -13.51 27.52 -13.65
CA SER A 113 -14.08 26.97 -14.88
C SER A 113 -13.78 25.47 -15.10
N ASN A 114 -12.94 24.81 -14.28
CA ASN A 114 -12.57 23.38 -14.43
C ASN A 114 -12.06 23.00 -15.83
N ILE A 115 -11.32 23.89 -16.50
CA ILE A 115 -10.86 23.69 -17.88
C ILE A 115 -9.42 23.19 -17.88
N VAL A 116 -9.16 22.19 -18.73
CA VAL A 116 -7.82 21.85 -19.22
C VAL A 116 -7.78 22.23 -20.70
N GLU A 117 -6.80 23.04 -21.09
CA GLU A 117 -6.59 23.44 -22.49
C GLU A 117 -5.49 22.56 -23.11
N LEU A 118 -5.58 22.25 -24.40
CA LEU A 118 -4.52 21.54 -25.12
C LEU A 118 -3.69 22.56 -25.92
N ASN A 119 -2.42 22.71 -25.56
CA ASN A 119 -1.55 23.77 -26.04
C ASN A 119 -2.23 25.15 -25.84
N LEU A 120 -2.08 26.05 -26.81
CA LEU A 120 -2.69 27.37 -26.80
C LEU A 120 -4.13 27.38 -27.36
N ILE A 121 -4.75 26.21 -27.57
CA ILE A 121 -6.13 26.12 -28.07
C ILE A 121 -7.08 26.35 -26.90
N THR A 122 -7.78 27.48 -26.93
CA THR A 122 -8.69 27.87 -25.86
C THR A 122 -9.94 27.00 -25.81
N GLY A 123 -10.35 26.60 -24.60
CA GLY A 123 -11.56 25.81 -24.37
C GLY A 123 -11.29 24.41 -23.82
N ILE A 124 -12.37 23.65 -23.58
CA ILE A 124 -12.30 22.30 -23.00
C ILE A 124 -11.74 21.34 -24.05
N THR A 125 -10.66 20.64 -23.70
CA THR A 125 -10.16 19.51 -24.49
C THR A 125 -10.93 18.23 -24.17
N GLN A 126 -11.17 17.38 -25.17
CA GLN A 126 -11.80 16.07 -24.97
C GLN A 126 -10.86 15.05 -24.30
N TYR A 127 -9.55 15.31 -24.35
CA TYR A 127 -8.53 14.37 -23.91
C TYR A 127 -8.22 14.42 -22.42
N ALA A 128 -8.60 15.51 -21.74
CA ALA A 128 -8.33 15.67 -20.32
C ALA A 128 -9.38 16.58 -19.67
N ALA A 129 -9.61 16.37 -18.38
CA ALA A 129 -10.50 17.16 -17.57
C ALA A 129 -9.86 17.45 -16.21
N ARG A 130 -10.08 18.65 -15.68
CA ARG A 130 -9.75 18.95 -14.29
C ARG A 130 -10.85 18.36 -13.39
N ILE A 131 -10.43 17.63 -12.37
CA ILE A 131 -11.36 17.06 -11.37
C ILE A 131 -11.49 18.01 -10.18
N ASP A 132 -10.36 18.49 -9.65
CA ASP A 132 -10.27 19.46 -8.55
C ASP A 132 -8.96 20.28 -8.65
N ASN A 133 -8.51 20.93 -7.57
CA ASN A 133 -7.33 21.79 -7.56
C ASN A 133 -6.00 21.04 -7.79
N ASN A 134 -5.98 19.74 -7.52
CA ASN A 134 -4.76 18.94 -7.50
C ASN A 134 -4.93 17.59 -8.21
N THR A 135 -5.97 17.45 -9.02
CA THR A 135 -6.31 16.23 -9.74
C THR A 135 -6.70 16.53 -11.19
N ILE A 136 -6.02 15.86 -12.12
CA ILE A 136 -6.31 15.86 -13.56
C ILE A 136 -6.70 14.45 -14.02
N ARG A 137 -7.68 14.33 -14.91
CA ARG A 137 -8.06 13.07 -15.54
C ARG A 137 -7.76 13.13 -17.02
N PHE A 138 -7.01 12.15 -17.54
CA PHE A 138 -6.85 11.89 -18.96
C PHE A 138 -7.92 10.92 -19.44
N ASN A 139 -8.59 11.24 -20.54
CA ASN A 139 -9.70 10.44 -21.06
C ASN A 139 -9.21 9.52 -22.19
N ASN A 140 -9.76 8.30 -22.25
CA ASN A 140 -9.52 7.33 -23.32
C ASN A 140 -8.04 7.03 -23.59
N VAL A 141 -7.22 6.88 -22.55
CA VAL A 141 -5.81 6.49 -22.66
C VAL A 141 -5.76 5.03 -23.10
N PRO A 142 -5.10 4.70 -24.23
CA PRO A 142 -5.11 3.35 -24.80
C PRO A 142 -4.24 2.36 -24.01
N LEU A 143 -4.34 1.08 -24.35
CA LEU A 143 -3.40 0.08 -23.87
C LEU A 143 -1.95 0.42 -24.26
N GLY A 144 -1.01 0.14 -23.36
CA GLY A 144 0.42 0.32 -23.62
C GLY A 144 1.19 0.97 -22.48
N ILE A 145 2.44 1.32 -22.77
CA ILE A 145 3.31 2.05 -21.85
C ILE A 145 3.18 3.54 -22.13
N HIS A 146 3.04 4.34 -21.07
CA HIS A 146 2.87 5.77 -21.14
C HIS A 146 3.90 6.47 -20.27
N ASN A 147 4.44 7.58 -20.77
CA ASN A 147 5.21 8.54 -20.00
C ASN A 147 4.28 9.70 -19.70
N LEU A 148 4.15 10.04 -18.42
CA LEU A 148 3.47 11.24 -17.96
C LEU A 148 4.52 12.19 -17.41
N ARG A 149 4.52 13.43 -17.90
CA ARG A 149 5.38 14.50 -17.39
C ARG A 149 4.53 15.64 -16.89
N ALA A 150 4.81 16.12 -15.67
CA ALA A 150 4.26 17.35 -15.12
C ALA A 150 5.39 18.39 -15.01
N ARG A 151 5.11 19.63 -15.42
CA ARG A 151 6.04 20.76 -15.34
C ARG A 151 5.37 21.99 -14.77
N LEU A 152 6.01 22.63 -13.81
CA LEU A 152 5.63 23.96 -13.37
C LEU A 152 6.11 24.98 -14.40
N VAL A 153 5.21 25.88 -14.79
CA VAL A 153 5.49 26.92 -15.78
C VAL A 153 5.06 28.29 -15.29
N ASP A 154 5.72 29.33 -15.78
CA ASP A 154 5.35 30.71 -15.50
C ASP A 154 4.13 31.18 -16.33
N SER A 155 3.72 32.43 -16.13
CA SER A 155 2.64 33.07 -16.92
C SER A 155 2.90 33.15 -18.42
N SER A 156 4.16 33.02 -18.84
CA SER A 156 4.60 33.06 -20.24
C SER A 156 4.72 31.66 -20.86
N HIS A 157 4.23 30.62 -20.16
CA HIS A 157 4.34 29.21 -20.55
C HIS A 157 5.79 28.69 -20.62
N LEU A 158 6.73 29.35 -19.94
CA LEU A 158 8.12 28.89 -19.85
C LEU A 158 8.27 27.97 -18.63
N ALA A 159 8.85 26.79 -18.84
CA ALA A 159 9.17 25.88 -17.76
C ALA A 159 10.18 26.51 -16.79
N LEU A 160 9.94 26.34 -15.49
CA LEU A 160 10.91 26.73 -14.47
C LEU A 160 12.21 25.93 -14.65
N THR A 161 13.33 26.57 -14.31
CA THR A 161 14.67 26.04 -14.62
C THR A 161 15.22 25.06 -13.57
N ASN A 162 14.60 24.99 -12.39
CA ASN A 162 15.02 24.06 -11.34
C ASN A 162 14.52 22.64 -11.63
N ALA A 163 15.30 21.63 -11.21
CA ALA A 163 15.03 20.23 -11.56
C ALA A 163 13.73 19.70 -10.92
N GLU A 164 13.42 20.16 -9.71
CA GLU A 164 12.26 19.75 -8.91
C GLU A 164 10.93 20.26 -9.49
N ALA A 165 10.97 21.23 -10.40
CA ALA A 165 9.80 21.76 -11.09
C ALA A 165 9.32 20.84 -12.24
N THR A 166 10.02 19.74 -12.50
CA THR A 166 9.65 18.74 -13.50
C THR A 166 9.66 17.35 -12.88
N GLU A 167 8.58 16.61 -13.07
CA GLU A 167 8.51 15.20 -12.71
C GLU A 167 8.02 14.38 -13.88
N THR A 168 8.57 13.19 -14.04
CA THR A 168 8.16 12.23 -15.06
C THR A 168 8.02 10.86 -14.44
N ILE A 169 6.88 10.23 -14.69
CA ILE A 169 6.60 8.85 -14.32
C ILE A 169 6.29 8.04 -15.58
N VAL A 170 6.54 6.75 -15.50
CA VAL A 170 6.12 5.76 -16.50
C VAL A 170 5.02 4.93 -15.88
N PHE A 171 3.96 4.62 -16.62
CA PHE A 171 2.95 3.64 -16.19
C PHE A 171 2.50 2.81 -17.38
N ARG A 172 1.83 1.69 -17.11
CA ARG A 172 1.33 0.79 -18.14
C ARG A 172 -0.17 0.57 -17.97
N ILE A 173 -0.90 0.60 -19.07
CA ILE A 173 -2.29 0.15 -19.14
C ILE A 173 -2.30 -1.21 -19.82
N ASN A 174 -2.76 -2.23 -19.09
CA ASN A 174 -2.94 -3.57 -19.59
C ASN A 174 -4.43 -3.89 -19.69
N SER A 175 -4.82 -4.57 -20.76
CA SER A 175 -6.09 -5.28 -20.74
C SER A 175 -5.87 -6.50 -19.87
N SER A 176 -6.75 -6.70 -18.90
CA SER A 176 -6.84 -7.99 -18.27
C SER A 176 -7.14 -8.99 -19.37
N THR A 177 -6.17 -9.84 -19.69
CA THR A 177 -6.44 -11.20 -20.18
C THR A 177 -6.99 -11.99 -19.00
N ALA A 178 -7.99 -11.45 -18.29
CA ALA A 178 -8.96 -12.29 -17.65
C ALA A 178 -9.39 -13.20 -18.78
N ILE A 179 -8.96 -14.45 -18.65
CA ILE A 179 -9.49 -15.55 -19.42
C ILE A 179 -10.96 -15.43 -19.10
N VAL A 180 -11.72 -14.75 -19.97
CA VAL A 180 -13.16 -14.68 -19.80
C VAL A 180 -13.53 -16.14 -19.89
N GLY A 181 -13.99 -16.69 -18.76
CA GLY A 181 -14.51 -18.03 -18.70
C GLY A 181 -15.28 -18.34 -19.97
N TYR A 182 -14.79 -19.29 -20.74
CA TYR A 182 -15.36 -19.56 -22.03
C TYR A 182 -16.54 -20.49 -21.83
N CYS A 183 -17.74 -19.91 -21.87
CA CYS A 183 -18.92 -20.73 -21.76
C CYS A 183 -19.07 -21.67 -22.97
N GLY A 184 -19.21 -22.96 -22.68
CA GLY A 184 -19.38 -24.05 -23.63
C GLY A 184 -18.15 -24.96 -23.77
N ASP A 185 -17.14 -24.86 -22.91
CA ASP A 185 -16.03 -25.82 -22.85
C ASP A 185 -16.27 -27.01 -21.89
N ALA A 186 -17.44 -27.04 -21.24
CA ALA A 186 -17.88 -28.01 -20.25
C ALA A 186 -17.04 -28.05 -18.96
N ILE A 187 -16.28 -27.00 -18.66
CA ILE A 187 -15.58 -26.81 -17.40
C ILE A 187 -16.19 -25.59 -16.72
N CYS A 188 -16.41 -25.65 -15.41
CA CYS A 188 -16.86 -24.50 -14.62
C CYS A 188 -15.68 -23.99 -13.77
N ASP A 189 -14.94 -23.03 -14.30
CA ASP A 189 -13.75 -22.48 -13.67
C ASP A 189 -14.06 -21.16 -12.94
N SER A 190 -14.39 -21.31 -11.65
CA SER A 190 -14.63 -20.18 -10.75
C SER A 190 -13.41 -19.27 -10.57
N SER A 191 -12.19 -19.75 -10.84
CA SER A 191 -10.96 -18.97 -10.68
C SER A 191 -10.76 -17.94 -11.78
N ILE A 192 -11.48 -18.09 -12.91
CA ILE A 192 -11.50 -17.14 -14.03
C ILE A 192 -12.86 -16.45 -14.22
N GLY A 193 -13.76 -16.57 -13.22
CA GLY A 193 -15.03 -15.84 -13.18
C GLY A 193 -16.23 -16.56 -13.78
N GLU A 194 -16.12 -17.87 -14.05
CA GLU A 194 -17.29 -18.68 -14.39
C GLU A 194 -18.13 -18.93 -13.14
N SER A 195 -19.41 -18.65 -13.28
CA SER A 195 -20.41 -18.92 -12.26
C SER A 195 -21.66 -19.42 -12.97
N CYS A 196 -22.55 -20.08 -12.24
CA CYS A 196 -23.85 -20.45 -12.77
C CYS A 196 -24.64 -19.23 -13.34
N SER A 197 -24.32 -18.01 -12.89
CA SER A 197 -24.96 -16.77 -13.33
C SER A 197 -24.32 -16.15 -14.58
N SER A 198 -23.00 -16.32 -14.76
CA SER A 198 -22.28 -15.85 -15.95
C SER A 198 -22.20 -16.92 -17.04
N CYS A 199 -22.35 -18.20 -16.68
CA CYS A 199 -21.95 -19.34 -17.49
C CYS A 199 -22.76 -20.61 -17.19
N SER A 200 -24.09 -20.53 -17.29
CA SER A 200 -24.98 -21.65 -16.91
C SER A 200 -24.82 -22.92 -17.77
N THR A 201 -24.17 -22.80 -18.93
CA THR A 201 -23.91 -23.93 -19.83
C THR A 201 -22.93 -24.92 -19.20
N ASP A 202 -21.89 -24.42 -18.51
CA ASP A 202 -20.82 -25.25 -17.96
C ASP A 202 -20.92 -25.36 -16.43
N CYS A 203 -21.32 -24.27 -15.76
CA CYS A 203 -21.54 -24.25 -14.31
C CYS A 203 -22.93 -24.74 -13.88
N GLY A 204 -23.79 -25.09 -14.84
CA GLY A 204 -25.17 -25.50 -14.58
C GLY A 204 -26.09 -24.34 -14.18
N GLN A 205 -27.37 -24.66 -13.97
CA GLN A 205 -28.34 -23.66 -13.50
C GLN A 205 -28.00 -23.22 -12.08
N CYS A 206 -28.03 -21.90 -11.82
CA CYS A 206 -27.95 -21.43 -10.45
C CYS A 206 -29.08 -22.03 -9.63
N PRO A 207 -28.81 -22.43 -8.37
CA PRO A 207 -29.87 -22.86 -7.48
C PRO A 207 -30.94 -21.77 -7.46
N THR A 208 -32.14 -22.11 -7.94
CA THR A 208 -33.30 -21.26 -7.72
C THR A 208 -33.46 -21.17 -6.22
N GLN A 209 -33.52 -19.95 -5.69
CA GLN A 209 -33.90 -19.72 -4.30
C GLN A 209 -35.34 -20.21 -4.11
N ASP A 210 -35.51 -21.52 -3.99
CA ASP A 210 -36.66 -22.09 -3.32
C ASP A 210 -36.56 -21.61 -1.88
N SER A 211 -37.62 -20.93 -1.46
CA SER A 211 -37.86 -20.35 -0.15
C SER A 211 -37.95 -21.41 0.95
N GLY A 212 -36.90 -22.20 1.14
CA GLY A 212 -36.77 -23.31 2.06
C GLY A 212 -35.60 -23.14 3.01
N THR A 213 -35.84 -22.43 4.11
CA THR A 213 -35.25 -22.56 5.44
C THR A 213 -34.07 -23.54 5.60
N SER A 214 -32.84 -23.06 5.47
CA SER A 214 -31.60 -23.46 6.19
C SER A 214 -30.44 -22.73 5.50
N GLY A 215 -29.67 -21.83 6.11
CA GLY A 215 -29.03 -21.89 7.41
C GLY A 215 -27.54 -22.19 7.23
N GLY A 216 -26.79 -21.30 6.55
CA GLY A 216 -25.36 -21.47 6.29
C GLY A 216 -24.78 -20.29 5.51
N GLY A 217 -24.53 -19.17 6.21
CA GLY A 217 -23.94 -17.97 5.63
C GLY A 217 -22.44 -18.13 5.42
N GLY A 218 -22.02 -18.32 4.17
CA GLY A 218 -20.64 -18.14 3.75
C GLY A 218 -20.35 -16.64 3.64
N GLY A 219 -19.85 -16.04 4.72
CA GLY A 219 -19.35 -14.68 4.72
C GLY A 219 -18.14 -14.61 3.80
N GLY A 220 -18.26 -13.89 2.68
CA GLY A 220 -17.11 -13.55 1.84
C GLY A 220 -16.05 -12.88 2.72
N ALA A 221 -14.83 -13.41 2.67
CA ALA A 221 -13.72 -12.90 3.45
C ALA A 221 -13.58 -11.37 3.23
N PRO A 222 -13.32 -10.59 4.29
CA PRO A 222 -13.22 -9.15 4.17
C PRO A 222 -12.07 -8.76 3.24
N LYS A 223 -12.36 -7.86 2.30
CA LYS A 223 -11.38 -7.36 1.34
C LYS A 223 -10.39 -6.42 2.03
N ILE A 224 -9.14 -6.85 2.12
CA ILE A 224 -8.04 -6.08 2.72
C ILE A 224 -7.36 -5.23 1.64
N ILE A 225 -6.85 -4.04 1.93
CA ILE A 225 -6.07 -3.23 0.97
C ILE A 225 -4.86 -2.69 1.71
N ALA A 226 -3.66 -3.15 1.35
CA ALA A 226 -2.41 -2.63 1.90
C ALA A 226 -2.02 -1.28 1.28
N LYS A 227 -1.30 -0.45 2.05
CA LYS A 227 -0.81 0.86 1.59
C LYS A 227 0.44 0.67 0.73
N PRO A 228 0.52 1.26 -0.48
CA PRO A 228 1.75 1.27 -1.24
C PRO A 228 2.81 2.13 -0.53
N VAL A 229 4.05 1.64 -0.51
CA VAL A 229 5.21 2.35 0.07
C VAL A 229 6.02 2.97 -1.05
N ASN A 230 6.30 4.26 -0.93
CA ASN A 230 7.21 4.93 -1.83
C ASN A 230 8.66 4.65 -1.38
N GLU A 231 9.46 3.96 -2.20
CA GLU A 231 10.84 3.52 -1.86
C GLU A 231 11.81 4.68 -1.55
N THR A 232 11.39 5.95 -1.68
CA THR A 232 12.25 7.12 -1.45
C THR A 232 12.51 7.41 0.04
N ILE A 233 11.80 6.77 0.97
CA ILE A 233 12.00 6.93 2.42
C ILE A 233 12.32 5.56 3.03
N LEU A 234 13.48 5.01 2.69
CA LEU A 234 13.97 3.79 3.33
C LEU A 234 14.44 4.12 4.75
N ILE A 235 13.58 3.83 5.72
CA ILE A 235 14.00 3.68 7.11
C ILE A 235 14.88 2.41 7.13
N PRO A 236 16.17 2.50 7.51
CA PRO A 236 17.17 1.45 7.26
C PRO A 236 17.05 0.20 8.15
N GLN A 237 15.86 -0.14 8.65
CA GLN A 237 15.63 -1.22 9.59
C GLN A 237 14.45 -2.12 9.22
N ILE A 238 13.66 -1.80 8.18
CA ILE A 238 12.48 -2.59 7.85
C ILE A 238 12.88 -3.75 6.93
N GLU A 239 12.57 -4.98 7.33
CA GLU A 239 12.81 -6.17 6.52
C GLU A 239 11.89 -6.17 5.29
N LYS A 240 12.48 -6.41 4.11
CA LYS A 240 11.78 -6.52 2.82
C LYS A 240 11.65 -7.98 2.44
N ILE A 241 10.42 -8.42 2.19
CA ILE A 241 10.10 -9.81 1.81
C ILE A 241 9.56 -9.83 0.39
N ASP A 242 10.24 -10.56 -0.49
CA ASP A 242 9.75 -10.83 -1.84
C ASP A 242 8.80 -12.04 -1.81
N ILE A 243 7.59 -11.87 -2.35
CA ILE A 243 6.63 -12.95 -2.54
C ILE A 243 6.65 -13.40 -3.99
N VAL A 244 7.11 -14.63 -4.22
CA VAL A 244 7.21 -15.25 -5.55
C VAL A 244 6.25 -16.42 -5.69
N GLU A 245 5.81 -16.67 -6.93
CA GLU A 245 4.89 -17.75 -7.26
C GLU A 245 5.50 -19.14 -6.95
N GLY A 246 4.69 -20.02 -6.36
CA GLY A 246 5.11 -21.37 -5.95
C GLY A 246 6.05 -21.42 -4.74
N ALA A 247 6.32 -20.29 -4.06
CA ALA A 247 7.12 -20.27 -2.84
C ALA A 247 6.35 -19.65 -1.66
N THR A 248 6.79 -19.98 -0.46
CA THR A 248 6.32 -19.37 0.79
C THR A 248 7.49 -18.73 1.53
N SER A 249 7.29 -17.50 1.99
CA SER A 249 8.26 -16.77 2.79
C SER A 249 7.82 -16.82 4.25
N SER A 250 8.77 -17.05 5.17
CA SER A 250 8.51 -17.02 6.61
C SER A 250 9.31 -15.86 7.20
N ILE A 251 8.71 -15.12 8.14
CA ILE A 251 9.36 -14.07 8.90
C ILE A 251 9.08 -14.25 10.39
N GLU A 252 10.10 -14.07 11.22
CA GLU A 252 9.93 -13.98 12.67
C GLU A 252 9.64 -12.53 13.03
N ILE A 253 8.52 -12.29 13.71
CA ILE A 253 8.13 -10.98 14.22
C ILE A 253 8.19 -10.96 15.75
N ASP A 254 8.62 -9.84 16.31
CA ASP A 254 8.47 -9.54 17.74
C ASP A 254 7.06 -8.96 18.03
N LYS A 255 6.81 -8.58 19.29
CA LYS A 255 5.51 -8.10 19.80
C LYS A 255 4.77 -7.08 18.91
N GLU A 256 5.49 -6.11 18.37
CA GLU A 256 5.00 -5.16 17.37
C GLU A 256 6.08 -4.90 16.33
N GLU A 257 5.78 -5.18 15.06
CA GLU A 257 6.76 -5.03 13.98
C GLU A 257 6.09 -4.64 12.67
N SER A 258 6.77 -3.83 11.87
CA SER A 258 6.32 -3.43 10.53
C SER A 258 7.28 -3.97 9.49
N ILE A 259 6.74 -4.50 8.41
CA ILE A 259 7.50 -5.12 7.32
C ILE A 259 7.10 -4.51 5.98
N ILE A 260 7.99 -4.62 5.00
CA ILE A 260 7.66 -4.30 3.60
C ILE A 260 7.52 -5.60 2.82
N ILE A 261 6.36 -5.82 2.22
CA ILE A 261 6.12 -6.93 1.31
C ILE A 261 6.22 -6.43 -0.12
N ASP A 262 7.09 -7.04 -0.91
CA ASP A 262 7.17 -6.82 -2.35
C ASP A 262 6.38 -7.90 -3.09
N VAL A 263 5.36 -7.46 -3.81
CA VAL A 263 4.52 -8.30 -4.65
C VAL A 263 4.72 -7.85 -6.10
N TYR A 264 5.52 -8.60 -6.86
CA TYR A 264 5.85 -8.36 -8.27
C TYR A 264 6.42 -6.95 -8.56
N GLY A 265 7.29 -6.43 -7.70
CA GLY A 265 7.95 -5.13 -7.85
C GLY A 265 7.16 -3.95 -7.27
N SER A 266 6.06 -4.22 -6.57
CA SER A 266 5.29 -3.22 -5.83
C SER A 266 5.43 -3.49 -4.34
N SER A 267 5.91 -2.51 -3.59
CA SER A 267 6.14 -2.62 -2.15
C SER A 267 4.96 -2.11 -1.33
N TYR A 268 4.57 -2.86 -0.30
CA TYR A 268 3.45 -2.55 0.59
C TYR A 268 3.88 -2.70 2.05
N GLU A 269 3.41 -1.80 2.91
CA GLU A 269 3.70 -1.85 4.35
C GLU A 269 2.57 -2.59 5.08
N LEU A 270 2.96 -3.55 5.90
CA LEU A 270 2.08 -4.20 6.87
C LEU A 270 2.68 -4.05 8.26
N SER A 271 1.82 -3.92 9.28
CA SER A 271 2.24 -3.95 10.67
C SER A 271 1.57 -5.11 11.38
N PHE A 272 2.30 -5.80 12.23
CA PHE A 272 1.80 -6.93 13.02
C PHE A 272 1.85 -6.58 14.49
N VAL A 273 0.85 -7.06 15.23
CA VAL A 273 0.78 -6.97 16.68
C VAL A 273 0.40 -8.34 17.23
N ILE A 274 1.24 -8.89 18.09
CA ILE A 274 0.99 -10.15 18.78
C ILE A 274 0.03 -9.90 19.95
N THR A 275 -1.03 -10.70 20.02
CA THR A 275 -2.07 -10.65 21.06
C THR A 275 -2.30 -12.04 21.62
N ASP A 276 -2.95 -12.16 22.79
CA ASP A 276 -3.24 -13.47 23.39
C ASP A 276 -4.07 -14.40 22.47
N GLU A 277 -4.90 -13.81 21.60
CA GLU A 277 -5.79 -14.53 20.66
C GLU A 277 -5.08 -14.96 19.36
N GLY A 278 -3.94 -14.35 19.01
CA GLY A 278 -3.24 -14.58 17.74
C GLY A 278 -2.47 -13.35 17.28
N VAL A 279 -2.21 -13.26 15.98
CA VAL A 279 -1.50 -12.11 15.39
C VAL A 279 -2.47 -11.20 14.66
N VAL A 280 -2.49 -9.92 15.04
CA VAL A 280 -3.29 -8.90 14.35
C VAL A 280 -2.43 -8.25 13.29
N VAL A 281 -2.81 -8.41 12.02
CA VAL A 281 -2.24 -7.65 10.92
C VAL A 281 -3.01 -6.34 10.75
N LYS A 282 -2.32 -5.24 10.95
CA LYS A 282 -2.79 -3.88 10.73
C LYS A 282 -2.40 -3.46 9.32
N SER A 283 -3.41 -3.14 8.52
CA SER A 283 -3.28 -2.66 7.15
C SER A 283 -4.05 -1.35 6.98
N PHE A 284 -3.99 -0.74 5.80
CA PHE A 284 -4.74 0.49 5.55
C PHE A 284 -6.26 0.29 5.55
N SER A 285 -6.75 -0.90 5.23
CA SER A 285 -8.19 -1.20 5.25
C SER A 285 -8.72 -1.63 6.62
N GLY A 286 -7.86 -1.84 7.60
CA GLY A 286 -8.24 -2.22 8.96
C GLY A 286 -7.30 -3.24 9.60
N ASP A 287 -7.74 -3.72 10.76
CA ASP A 287 -7.04 -4.69 11.61
C ASP A 287 -7.70 -6.06 11.45
N TYR A 288 -6.89 -7.10 11.22
CA TYR A 288 -7.38 -8.45 10.97
C TYR A 288 -6.65 -9.45 11.85
N LEU A 289 -7.40 -10.29 12.53
CA LEU A 289 -6.85 -11.36 13.36
C LEU A 289 -6.53 -12.58 12.48
N ILE A 290 -5.27 -12.99 12.45
CA ILE A 290 -4.82 -14.23 11.83
C ILE A 290 -5.04 -15.36 12.85
N PRO A 291 -5.92 -16.34 12.57
CA PRO A 291 -6.10 -17.49 13.45
C PRO A 291 -4.83 -18.36 13.48
N ARG A 292 -4.60 -19.08 14.57
CA ARG A 292 -3.40 -19.92 14.73
C ARG A 292 -3.30 -21.06 13.72
N ASP A 293 -4.43 -21.62 13.31
CA ASP A 293 -4.48 -22.88 12.56
C ASP A 293 -5.01 -22.70 11.12
N GLU A 294 -5.18 -21.46 10.65
CA GLU A 294 -5.82 -21.18 9.37
C GLU A 294 -5.07 -20.11 8.59
N ALA A 295 -4.96 -20.31 7.27
CA ALA A 295 -4.50 -19.26 6.38
C ALA A 295 -5.60 -18.21 6.15
N LEU A 296 -5.28 -16.96 6.45
CA LEU A 296 -6.11 -15.79 6.19
C LEU A 296 -5.80 -15.22 4.80
N PRO A 297 -6.78 -15.12 3.88
CA PRO A 297 -6.60 -14.40 2.62
C PRO A 297 -6.58 -12.88 2.85
N ILE A 298 -5.59 -12.22 2.27
CA ILE A 298 -5.36 -10.78 2.36
C ILE A 298 -5.14 -10.25 0.94
N ILE A 299 -5.80 -9.17 0.55
CA ILE A 299 -5.52 -8.52 -0.73
C ILE A 299 -4.44 -7.45 -0.54
N VAL A 300 -3.33 -7.63 -1.24
CA VAL A 300 -2.19 -6.70 -1.29
C VAL A 300 -2.04 -6.23 -2.72
N GLY A 301 -2.29 -4.93 -2.94
CA GLY A 301 -2.43 -4.37 -4.28
C GLY A 301 -3.62 -4.96 -5.02
N ASN A 302 -3.33 -5.73 -6.08
CA ASN A 302 -4.31 -6.42 -6.91
C ASN A 302 -4.21 -7.96 -6.81
N ARG A 303 -3.47 -8.48 -5.83
CA ARG A 303 -3.28 -9.91 -5.61
C ARG A 303 -3.83 -10.33 -4.25
N GLU A 304 -4.38 -11.53 -4.21
CA GLU A 304 -4.67 -12.22 -2.97
C GLU A 304 -3.39 -12.96 -2.54
N ILE A 305 -2.98 -12.72 -1.30
CA ILE A 305 -1.92 -13.45 -0.61
C ILE A 305 -2.53 -14.15 0.59
N PHE A 306 -2.00 -15.31 0.93
CA PHE A 306 -2.40 -16.06 2.10
C PHE A 306 -1.36 -15.89 3.18
N MET A 307 -1.80 -15.58 4.40
CA MET A 307 -0.94 -15.47 5.57
C MET A 307 -1.38 -16.46 6.63
N GLY A 308 -0.44 -17.03 7.37
CA GLY A 308 -0.72 -17.89 8.51
C GLY A 308 0.35 -17.79 9.57
N ILE A 309 0.08 -18.38 10.74
CA ILE A 309 1.02 -18.46 11.84
C ILE A 309 1.69 -19.83 11.80
N GLU A 310 3.00 -19.86 11.56
CA GLU A 310 3.81 -21.08 11.57
C GLU A 310 4.23 -21.46 13.00
N ARG A 311 4.60 -20.48 13.84
CA ARG A 311 4.95 -20.67 15.25
C ARG A 311 4.43 -19.49 16.08
N PHE A 312 3.95 -19.75 17.30
CA PHE A 312 3.38 -18.72 18.17
C PHE A 312 3.91 -18.82 19.60
N GLU A 313 4.58 -17.77 20.07
CA GLU A 313 5.10 -17.61 21.42
C GLU A 313 4.54 -16.32 22.06
N GLU A 314 4.81 -16.09 23.35
CA GLU A 314 4.21 -14.99 24.12
C GLU A 314 4.51 -13.59 23.56
N ASP A 315 5.74 -13.36 23.07
CA ASP A 315 6.18 -12.08 22.48
C ASP A 315 6.79 -12.26 21.08
N LYS A 316 6.65 -13.44 20.46
CA LYS A 316 7.21 -13.76 19.14
C LYS A 316 6.27 -14.61 18.31
N ALA A 317 6.24 -14.39 17.00
CA ALA A 317 5.51 -15.25 16.08
C ALA A 317 6.29 -15.44 14.78
N SER A 318 6.21 -16.63 14.19
CA SER A 318 6.69 -16.90 12.83
C SER A 318 5.51 -16.81 11.89
N ILE A 319 5.47 -15.80 11.02
CA ILE A 319 4.40 -15.60 10.03
C ILE A 319 4.85 -16.19 8.70
N VAL A 320 4.03 -17.05 8.12
CA VAL A 320 4.23 -17.59 6.79
C VAL A 320 3.30 -16.90 5.80
N MET A 321 3.81 -16.55 4.63
CA MET A 321 3.06 -15.87 3.57
C MET A 321 3.34 -16.52 2.21
N GLY A 322 2.34 -16.54 1.33
CA GLY A 322 2.49 -17.05 -0.03
C GLY A 322 1.28 -16.75 -0.93
N LEU A 323 1.43 -16.98 -2.24
CA LEU A 323 0.34 -16.78 -3.22
C LEU A 323 -0.63 -17.96 -3.28
N GLU A 324 -0.22 -19.14 -2.79
CA GLU A 324 -1.01 -20.36 -2.82
C GLU A 324 -1.42 -20.79 -1.41
N GLN A 325 -2.73 -20.88 -1.18
CA GLN A 325 -3.27 -21.27 0.13
C GLN A 325 -2.76 -22.62 0.62
N ASN A 326 -2.68 -23.62 -0.26
CA ASN A 326 -2.23 -24.96 0.09
C ASN A 326 -0.78 -24.98 0.59
N SER A 327 0.08 -24.21 -0.07
CA SER A 327 1.50 -24.09 0.28
C SER A 327 1.70 -23.41 1.63
N VAL A 328 0.86 -22.42 1.96
CA VAL A 328 0.83 -21.77 3.29
C VAL A 328 0.30 -22.72 4.36
N ASN A 329 -0.83 -23.39 4.10
CA ASN A 329 -1.41 -24.37 5.03
C ASN A 329 -0.46 -25.53 5.35
N GLU A 330 0.29 -26.03 4.36
CA GLU A 330 1.28 -27.09 4.58
C GLU A 330 2.37 -26.65 5.57
N LYS A 331 2.82 -25.38 5.48
CA LYS A 331 3.80 -24.83 6.43
C LYS A 331 3.21 -24.64 7.83
N ILE A 332 1.99 -24.11 7.94
CA ILE A 332 1.28 -23.99 9.22
C ILE A 332 1.20 -25.36 9.91
N ALA A 333 0.77 -26.40 9.18
CA ALA A 333 0.62 -27.75 9.73
C ALA A 333 1.95 -28.32 10.25
N LYS A 334 3.06 -28.10 9.54
CA LYS A 334 4.39 -28.52 10.00
C LYS A 334 4.82 -27.81 11.28
N GLY A 335 4.59 -26.50 11.35
CA GLY A 335 4.91 -25.71 12.55
C GLY A 335 4.16 -26.19 13.80
N VAL A 336 2.87 -26.51 13.67
CA VAL A 336 2.05 -27.06 14.77
C VAL A 336 2.55 -28.44 15.25
N GLU A 337 3.03 -29.29 14.34
CA GLU A 337 3.60 -30.59 14.71
C GLU A 337 4.91 -30.43 15.50
N GLU A 338 5.78 -29.50 15.10
CA GLU A 338 7.04 -29.23 15.79
C GLU A 338 6.81 -28.66 17.21
N GLU A 339 5.84 -27.76 17.37
CA GLU A 339 5.48 -27.19 18.67
C GLU A 339 5.03 -28.27 19.67
N LYS A 340 4.14 -29.17 19.23
CA LYS A 340 3.67 -30.30 20.05
C LYS A 340 4.80 -31.23 20.46
N VAL A 341 5.78 -31.44 19.57
CA VAL A 341 6.95 -32.27 19.85
C VAL A 341 7.85 -31.63 20.90
N GLU A 342 8.08 -30.32 20.87
CA GLU A 342 8.85 -29.61 21.90
C GLU A 342 8.14 -29.59 23.26
N GLU A 343 6.81 -29.39 23.29
CA GLU A 343 6.03 -29.46 24.53
C GLU A 343 6.12 -30.86 25.18
N LEU A 344 6.02 -31.91 24.36
CA LEU A 344 6.20 -33.30 24.79
C LEU A 344 7.61 -33.56 25.32
N LYS A 345 8.66 -33.06 24.67
CA LYS A 345 10.05 -33.21 25.13
C LYS A 345 10.27 -32.52 26.47
N SER A 346 9.75 -31.30 26.65
CA SER A 346 9.85 -30.54 27.90
C SER A 346 9.15 -31.28 29.05
N THR A 347 7.94 -31.77 28.81
CA THR A 347 7.17 -32.54 29.80
C THR A 347 7.87 -33.86 30.17
N LEU A 348 8.37 -34.60 29.18
CA LEU A 348 9.10 -35.84 29.38
C LEU A 348 10.40 -35.60 30.19
N PHE A 349 11.13 -34.54 29.87
CA PHE A 349 12.34 -34.16 30.59
C PHE A 349 12.05 -33.88 32.08
N ASN A 350 11.00 -33.12 32.38
CA ASN A 350 10.59 -32.83 33.75
C ASN A 350 10.20 -34.11 34.52
N ILE A 351 9.52 -35.06 33.87
CA ILE A 351 9.19 -36.36 34.46
C ILE A 351 10.46 -37.18 34.77
N ILE A 352 11.42 -37.20 33.85
CA ILE A 352 12.70 -37.91 34.04
C ILE A 352 13.48 -37.30 35.21
N VAL A 353 13.59 -35.98 35.27
CA VAL A 353 14.27 -35.27 36.38
C VAL A 353 13.60 -35.56 37.72
N ALA A 354 12.27 -35.50 37.78
CA ALA A 354 11.52 -35.86 38.98
C ALA A 354 11.77 -37.31 39.41
N GLY A 355 11.81 -38.25 38.45
CA GLY A 355 12.13 -39.65 38.70
C GLY A 355 13.52 -39.86 39.29
N ILE A 356 14.54 -39.16 38.77
CA ILE A 356 15.92 -39.21 39.27
C ILE A 356 15.99 -38.66 40.70
N VAL A 357 15.30 -37.55 40.99
CA VAL A 357 15.27 -36.96 42.34
C VAL A 357 14.65 -37.93 43.35
N VAL A 358 13.53 -38.58 43.00
CA VAL A 358 12.90 -39.60 43.87
C VAL A 358 13.84 -40.78 44.12
N LEU A 359 14.51 -41.27 43.07
CA LEU A 359 15.49 -42.36 43.18
C LEU A 359 16.63 -41.99 44.14
N LEU A 360 17.19 -40.79 44.03
CA LEU A 360 18.26 -40.29 44.90
C LEU A 360 17.80 -40.17 46.36
N VAL A 361 16.58 -39.68 46.60
CA VAL A 361 16.01 -39.58 47.96
C VAL A 361 15.86 -40.97 48.59
N VAL A 362 15.33 -41.95 47.85
CA VAL A 362 15.22 -43.33 48.32
C VAL A 362 16.60 -43.91 48.66
N LEU A 363 17.60 -43.66 47.81
CA LEU A 363 18.96 -44.14 48.01
C LEU A 363 19.60 -43.54 49.27
N VAL A 364 19.38 -42.25 49.53
CA VAL A 364 19.80 -41.59 50.78
C VAL A 364 19.11 -42.21 52.00
N ILE A 365 17.79 -42.45 51.94
CA ILE A 365 17.04 -43.11 53.04
C ILE A 365 17.62 -44.49 53.34
N VAL A 366 17.92 -45.29 52.32
CA VAL A 366 18.51 -46.63 52.47
C VAL A 366 19.90 -46.54 53.11
N ILE A 367 20.76 -45.61 52.65
CA ILE A 367 22.09 -45.39 53.22
C ILE A 367 21.99 -45.00 54.71
N VAL A 368 21.09 -44.07 55.05
CA VAL A 368 20.86 -43.65 56.44
C VAL A 368 20.37 -44.81 57.30
N ALA A 369 19.44 -45.62 56.80
CA ALA A 369 18.94 -46.81 57.49
C ALA A 369 20.05 -47.84 57.74
N MET A 370 20.90 -48.09 56.74
CA MET A 370 22.07 -48.96 56.87
C MET A 370 23.08 -48.43 57.89
N TRP A 371 23.35 -47.12 57.88
CA TRP A 371 24.23 -46.47 58.85
C TRP A 371 23.69 -46.61 60.28
N ARG A 372 22.37 -46.45 60.45
CA ARG A 372 21.70 -46.55 61.75
C ARG A 372 21.70 -47.96 62.31
N LYS A 373 21.69 -49.00 61.46
CA LYS A 373 21.78 -50.41 61.87
C LYS A 373 23.21 -50.82 62.28
N ARG A 374 24.22 -50.07 61.83
CA ARG A 374 25.64 -50.38 62.08
C ARG A 374 26.19 -49.74 63.36
N ARG A 375 25.55 -48.67 63.84
CA ARG A 375 25.71 -48.17 65.21
C ARG A 375 24.81 -48.96 66.15
#